data_AF-F7CK08-F1
#
_entry.id   AF-F7CK08-F1
#
_cell.length_a   1.000
_cell.length_b   1.000
_cell.length_c   1.000
_cell.angle_alpha   90.00
_cell.angle_beta   90.00
_cell.angle_gamma   90.00
#
_symmetry.space_group_name_H-M   'P 1'
#
loop_
_entity.id
_entity.type
_entity.pdbx_description
1 polymer ?
#
loop_
_entity_poly.entity_id
_entity_poly.type
_entity_poly.pdbx_seq_one_letter_code
_entity_poly.pdbx_strand_id
1 'polypeptide(L)'
;MALDTSVNYPPPQEKIPCCSLWGGTKQAINVMIISRSLLNKPKSEMTPEELQKREEEEFNTGPLSVLTQSVKNNTQVLINCRNNKKLLGRVKAFDRHCNMVLENVKEMWTEVPKSGKGKKKSKPVNKDRYISKMFLRGDSVIVVLRNPLIAGK
;
A
#
# COMPACT_ATOMS: atom_id res chain seq x y z
N MET A 1 26.37 -24.18 -10.25
CA MET A 1 25.73 -22.87 -10.45
C MET A 1 24.71 -22.67 -9.34
N ALA A 2 25.16 -22.18 -8.19
CA ALA A 2 24.29 -21.75 -7.11
C ALA A 2 24.33 -20.22 -7.11
N LEU A 3 23.23 -19.58 -7.51
CA LEU A 3 23.09 -18.14 -7.36
C LEU A 3 22.45 -17.87 -6.00
N ASP A 4 23.28 -17.28 -5.15
CA ASP A 4 22.93 -16.61 -3.91
C ASP A 4 21.69 -15.72 -4.09
N THR A 5 20.68 -15.94 -3.25
CA THR A 5 19.51 -15.04 -3.13
C THR A 5 19.43 -14.50 -1.71
N SER A 6 20.52 -13.90 -1.24
CA SER A 6 20.49 -12.98 -0.11
C SER A 6 19.96 -11.62 -0.59
N VAL A 7 18.63 -11.47 -0.65
CA VAL A 7 18.00 -10.14 -0.74
C VAL A 7 18.21 -9.47 0.61
N ASN A 8 19.27 -8.66 0.69
CA ASN A 8 19.55 -7.80 1.83
C ASN A 8 18.47 -6.71 1.88
N TYR A 9 17.45 -6.93 2.69
CA TYR A 9 16.56 -5.85 3.12
C TYR A 9 17.32 -5.01 4.15
N PRO A 10 17.45 -3.68 3.95
CA PRO A 10 18.11 -2.83 4.92
C PRO A 10 17.33 -2.86 6.26
N PRO A 11 18.02 -2.87 7.41
CA PRO A 11 17.37 -2.89 8.71
C PRO A 11 16.57 -1.61 8.95
N PRO A 12 15.45 -1.67 9.71
CA PRO A 12 14.68 -0.47 10.06
C PRO A 12 15.52 0.41 10.98
N GLN A 13 15.93 1.59 10.52
CA GLN A 13 16.58 2.56 11.40
C GLN A 13 15.53 3.19 12.31
N GLU A 14 15.58 2.80 13.59
CA GLU A 14 15.04 3.59 14.70
C GLU A 14 15.67 4.97 14.70
N LYS A 15 14.84 6.01 14.71
CA LYS A 15 14.92 7.14 15.64
C LYS A 15 13.70 8.05 15.47
N ILE A 16 12.82 7.94 16.45
CA ILE A 16 11.79 8.93 16.75
C ILE A 16 12.47 10.06 17.51
N PRO A 17 12.44 11.33 17.07
CA PRO A 17 12.43 12.42 18.00
C PRO A 17 10.98 12.63 18.44
N CYS A 18 10.75 12.42 19.74
CA CYS A 18 9.57 12.86 20.43
C CYS A 18 9.39 14.36 20.18
N CYS A 19 8.42 14.77 19.37
CA CYS A 19 8.07 16.18 19.19
C CYS A 19 7.14 16.60 20.32
N SER A 20 7.72 16.71 21.51
CA SER A 20 7.17 17.56 22.57
C SER A 20 7.72 18.97 22.39
N LEU A 21 6.80 19.94 22.46
CA LEU A 21 7.00 21.36 22.77
C LEU A 21 7.31 22.37 21.63
N TRP A 22 6.64 23.53 21.79
CA TRP A 22 6.69 24.83 21.08
C TRP A 22 5.92 24.88 19.76
N GLY A 23 4.84 25.65 19.65
CA GLY A 23 4.78 27.08 19.97
C GLY A 23 4.93 27.83 18.65
N GLY A 24 3.89 28.55 18.24
CA GLY A 24 3.72 29.01 16.86
C GLY A 24 4.80 29.95 16.32
N THR A 25 4.67 30.15 15.01
CA THR A 25 5.22 31.22 14.16
C THR A 25 6.61 31.00 13.54
N LYS A 26 6.66 31.20 12.22
CA LYS A 26 7.81 31.34 11.31
C LYS A 26 8.53 30.11 10.75
N GLN A 27 8.51 28.92 11.38
CA GLN A 27 9.13 27.72 10.76
C GLN A 27 8.29 27.12 9.61
N ALA A 28 6.95 27.17 9.69
CA ALA A 28 6.07 26.57 8.68
C ALA A 28 6.20 27.23 7.28
N ILE A 29 6.59 28.50 7.22
CA ILE A 29 6.70 29.25 5.95
C ILE A 29 7.98 28.85 5.20
N ASN A 30 9.08 28.61 5.92
CA ASN A 30 10.37 28.23 5.30
C ASN A 30 10.37 26.78 4.78
N VAL A 31 9.63 25.87 5.44
CA VAL A 31 9.47 24.48 4.99
C VAL A 31 8.66 24.39 3.69
N MET A 32 7.67 25.26 3.51
CA MET A 32 6.83 25.29 2.30
C MET A 32 7.59 25.81 1.06
N ILE A 33 8.53 26.75 1.25
CA ILE A 33 9.34 27.34 0.17
C ILE A 33 10.44 26.37 -0.29
N ILE A 34 11.10 25.66 0.63
CA ILE A 34 12.16 24.69 0.29
C ILE A 34 11.60 23.52 -0.52
N SER A 35 10.40 23.04 -0.17
CA SER A 35 9.73 21.92 -0.84
C SER A 35 9.46 22.18 -2.34
N ARG A 36 9.26 23.44 -2.74
CA ARG A 36 8.92 23.79 -4.13
C ARG A 36 10.13 23.87 -5.06
N SER A 37 11.31 24.15 -4.51
CA SER A 37 12.55 24.27 -5.31
C SER A 37 13.11 22.91 -5.77
N LEU A 38 12.84 21.83 -5.05
CA LEU A 38 13.21 20.45 -5.43
C LEU A 38 12.23 19.80 -6.40
N LEU A 39 10.97 20.27 -6.42
CA LEU A 39 9.95 19.81 -7.37
C LEU A 39 10.22 20.26 -8.82
N ASN A 40 10.94 21.37 -9.00
CA ASN A 40 11.21 22.00 -10.30
C ASN A 40 12.50 21.54 -10.99
N LYS A 41 13.32 20.69 -10.36
CA LYS A 41 14.49 20.09 -11.02
C LYS A 41 14.04 18.91 -11.89
N PRO A 42 14.47 18.86 -13.17
CA PRO A 42 14.12 17.74 -14.04
C PRO A 42 14.73 16.45 -13.49
N LYS A 43 13.97 15.35 -13.57
CA LYS A 43 14.40 14.02 -13.07
C LYS A 43 15.69 13.50 -13.73
N SER A 44 16.11 14.10 -14.84
CA SER A 44 17.31 13.75 -15.61
C SER A 44 18.63 14.20 -14.99
N GLU A 45 18.62 15.15 -14.05
CA GLU A 45 19.86 15.77 -13.50
C GLU A 45 20.17 15.36 -12.06
N MET A 46 19.29 14.60 -11.41
CA MET A 46 19.48 14.21 -10.01
C MET A 46 20.29 12.92 -9.89
N THR A 47 21.09 12.84 -8.82
CA THR A 47 21.82 11.62 -8.47
C THR A 47 20.85 10.50 -8.08
N PRO A 48 21.23 9.20 -8.22
CA PRO A 48 20.33 8.09 -7.92
C PRO A 48 19.86 8.07 -6.46
N GLU A 49 20.68 8.55 -5.53
CA GLU A 49 20.34 8.64 -4.10
C GLU A 49 19.29 9.73 -3.83
N GLU A 50 19.41 10.88 -4.49
CA GLU A 50 18.42 11.96 -4.40
C GLU A 50 17.08 11.55 -5.04
N LEU A 51 17.11 10.73 -6.10
CA LEU A 51 15.89 10.16 -6.69
C LEU A 51 15.13 9.30 -5.67
N GLN A 52 15.82 8.37 -5.01
CA GLN A 52 15.22 7.49 -4.02
C GLN A 52 14.62 8.28 -2.86
N LYS A 53 15.36 9.26 -2.35
CA LYS A 53 14.88 10.09 -1.24
C LYS A 53 13.64 10.91 -1.63
N ARG A 54 13.63 11.46 -2.85
CA ARG A 54 12.46 12.17 -3.38
C ARG A 54 11.26 11.23 -3.56
N GLU A 55 11.47 10.01 -4.03
CA GLU A 55 10.42 8.99 -4.14
C GLU A 55 9.86 8.62 -2.76
N GLU A 56 10.71 8.41 -1.76
CA GLU A 56 10.30 8.17 -0.37
C GLU A 56 9.49 9.33 0.23
N GLU A 57 9.90 10.56 -0.03
CA GLU A 57 9.16 11.76 0.39
C GLU A 57 7.79 11.85 -0.30
N GLU A 58 7.72 11.53 -1.60
CA GLU A 58 6.47 11.43 -2.36
C GLU A 58 5.55 10.33 -1.81
N PHE A 59 6.11 9.19 -1.36
CA PHE A 59 5.34 8.12 -0.72
C PHE A 59 4.83 8.48 0.69
N ASN A 60 5.57 9.28 1.45
CA ASN A 60 5.18 9.66 2.80
C ASN A 60 4.14 10.79 2.83
N THR A 61 4.23 11.74 1.90
CA THR A 61 3.35 12.92 1.86
C THR A 61 2.16 12.76 0.90
N GLY A 62 2.22 11.79 -0.02
CA GLY A 62 1.20 11.57 -1.05
C GLY A 62 0.03 10.66 -0.65
N PRO A 63 -0.88 10.39 -1.60
CA PRO A 63 -2.04 9.49 -1.40
C PRO A 63 -1.62 8.03 -1.11
N LEU A 64 -0.40 7.64 -1.49
CA LEU A 64 0.16 6.32 -1.21
C LEU A 64 0.62 6.16 0.25
N SER A 65 0.62 7.24 1.05
CA SER A 65 0.95 7.19 2.49
C SER A 65 0.10 6.20 3.27
N VAL A 66 -1.13 5.94 2.83
CA VAL A 66 -2.02 4.91 3.40
C VAL A 66 -1.38 3.51 3.30
N LEU A 67 -0.72 3.20 2.19
CA LEU A 67 0.01 1.94 1.98
C LEU A 67 1.28 1.90 2.83
N THR A 68 2.02 3.00 2.90
CA THR A 68 3.23 3.12 3.74
C THR A 68 2.90 2.85 5.22
N GLN A 69 1.82 3.45 5.74
CA GLN A 69 1.35 3.20 7.10
C GLN A 69 0.89 1.74 7.26
N SER A 70 0.28 1.16 6.22
CA SER A 70 -0.21 -0.21 6.27
C SER A 70 0.90 -1.25 6.34
N VAL A 71 2.03 -1.02 5.66
CA VAL A 71 3.23 -1.87 5.74
C VAL A 71 3.90 -1.73 7.11
N LYS A 72 4.11 -0.49 7.59
CA LYS A 72 4.75 -0.21 8.89
C LYS A 72 3.98 -0.86 10.05
N ASN A 73 2.67 -0.68 10.07
CA ASN A 73 1.81 -1.20 11.12
C ASN A 73 1.38 -2.65 10.88
N ASN A 74 1.81 -3.25 9.76
CA ASN A 74 1.33 -4.54 9.25
C ASN A 74 -0.21 -4.66 9.27
N THR A 75 -0.96 -3.57 9.08
CA THR A 75 -2.43 -3.58 9.18
C THR A 75 -3.07 -4.34 8.03
N GLN A 76 -4.27 -4.89 8.28
CA GLN A 76 -5.04 -5.52 7.22
C GLN A 76 -5.61 -4.45 6.27
N VAL A 77 -5.54 -4.72 4.97
CA VAL A 77 -6.11 -3.89 3.93
C VAL A 77 -7.17 -4.66 3.16
N LEU A 78 -8.21 -3.94 2.74
CA LEU A 78 -9.21 -4.43 1.81
C LEU A 78 -8.93 -3.81 0.44
N ILE A 79 -8.69 -4.66 -0.55
CA ILE A 79 -8.41 -4.27 -1.93
C ILE A 79 -9.57 -4.74 -2.79
N ASN A 80 -10.15 -3.81 -3.56
CA ASN A 80 -11.14 -4.15 -4.57
C ASN A 80 -10.45 -4.25 -5.94
N CYS A 81 -10.51 -5.44 -6.52
CA CYS A 81 -9.91 -5.69 -7.83
C CYS A 81 -10.91 -5.45 -8.97
N ARG A 82 -10.39 -5.20 -10.17
CA ARG A 82 -11.18 -5.02 -11.40
C ARG A 82 -12.09 -6.20 -11.76
N ASN A 83 -11.75 -7.40 -11.28
CA ASN A 83 -12.53 -8.61 -11.52
C ASN A 83 -13.72 -8.77 -10.55
N ASN A 84 -14.15 -7.70 -9.88
CA ASN A 84 -15.18 -7.70 -8.83
C ASN A 84 -14.91 -8.67 -7.67
N LYS A 85 -13.64 -9.02 -7.47
CA LYS A 85 -13.18 -9.81 -6.34
C LYS A 85 -12.57 -8.90 -5.29
N LYS A 86 -12.81 -9.23 -4.03
CA LYS A 86 -12.29 -8.48 -2.88
C LYS A 86 -11.19 -9.28 -2.21
N LEU A 87 -10.05 -8.65 -1.97
CA LEU A 87 -8.91 -9.25 -1.31
C LEU A 87 -8.75 -8.60 0.06
N LEU A 88 -8.75 -9.41 1.11
CA LEU A 88 -8.37 -8.99 2.45
C LEU A 88 -6.99 -9.58 2.74
N GLY A 89 -5.99 -8.75 3.00
CA GLY A 89 -4.64 -9.24 3.25
C GLY A 89 -3.78 -8.22 3.97
N ARG A 90 -2.53 -8.58 4.23
CA ARG A 90 -1.52 -7.65 4.75
C ARG A 90 -0.51 -7.36 3.65
N VAL A 91 -0.16 -6.10 3.48
CA VAL A 91 0.84 -5.66 2.51
C VAL A 91 2.22 -5.79 3.14
N LYS A 92 3.16 -6.43 2.43
CA LYS A 92 4.57 -6.47 2.83
C LYS A 92 5.43 -5.49 2.07
N ALA A 93 5.17 -5.33 0.79
CA ALA A 93 5.86 -4.37 -0.06
C ALA A 93 4.87 -3.78 -1.08
N PHE A 94 5.14 -2.55 -1.50
CA PHE A 94 4.41 -1.89 -2.56
C PHE A 94 5.38 -1.12 -3.48
N ASP A 95 4.90 -0.76 -4.66
CA ASP A 95 5.65 -0.07 -5.71
C ASP A 95 4.89 1.20 -6.17
N ARG A 96 5.56 2.08 -6.93
CA ARG A 96 4.96 3.29 -7.54
C ARG A 96 3.77 3.00 -8.45
N HIS A 97 3.77 1.83 -9.10
CA HIS A 97 2.65 1.39 -9.94
C HIS A 97 1.53 0.76 -9.11
N CYS A 98 1.62 0.77 -7.78
CA CYS A 98 0.76 0.00 -6.89
C CYS A 98 0.84 -1.52 -7.14
N ASN A 99 1.98 -2.02 -7.62
CA ASN A 99 2.26 -3.46 -7.50
C ASN A 99 2.46 -3.77 -6.01
N MET A 100 1.90 -4.88 -5.53
CA MET A 100 1.88 -5.19 -4.11
C MET A 100 2.25 -6.65 -3.87
N VAL A 101 3.08 -6.87 -2.85
CA VAL A 101 3.31 -8.19 -2.28
C VAL A 101 2.41 -8.32 -1.05
N LEU A 102 1.52 -9.31 -1.09
CA LEU A 102 0.57 -9.58 -0.02
C LEU A 102 0.87 -10.91 0.67
N GLU A 103 0.58 -10.94 1.96
CA GLU A 103 0.59 -12.14 2.78
C GLU A 103 -0.75 -12.35 3.48
N ASN A 104 -1.07 -13.61 3.75
CA ASN A 104 -2.29 -14.04 4.44
C ASN A 104 -3.55 -13.49 3.76
N VAL A 105 -3.65 -13.68 2.45
CA VAL A 105 -4.72 -13.13 1.61
C VAL A 105 -5.95 -14.01 1.65
N LYS A 106 -7.09 -13.41 1.96
CA LYS A 106 -8.42 -13.98 1.80
C LYS A 106 -9.08 -13.33 0.59
N GLU A 107 -9.21 -14.11 -0.49
CA GLU A 107 -9.95 -13.73 -1.68
C GLU A 107 -11.42 -14.08 -1.48
N MET A 108 -12.31 -13.11 -1.71
CA MET A 108 -13.75 -13.24 -1.55
C MET A 108 -14.44 -12.83 -2.85
N TRP A 109 -15.32 -13.69 -3.36
CA TRP A 109 -16.19 -13.38 -4.48
C TRP A 109 -17.57 -13.99 -4.29
N THR A 110 -18.56 -13.40 -4.95
CA THR A 110 -19.94 -13.90 -4.93
C THR A 110 -20.24 -14.54 -6.27
N GLU A 111 -20.59 -15.83 -6.26
CA GLU A 111 -21.18 -16.46 -7.44
C GLU A 111 -22.69 -16.36 -7.36
N VAL A 112 -23.29 -15.82 -8.42
CA VAL A 112 -24.74 -15.88 -8.61
C VAL A 112 -24.99 -17.10 -9.50
N PRO A 113 -25.56 -18.20 -8.96
CA PRO A 113 -25.85 -19.35 -9.80
C PRO A 113 -26.84 -18.93 -10.88
N LYS A 114 -26.55 -19.30 -12.13
CA LYS A 114 -27.51 -19.11 -13.22
C LYS A 114 -28.64 -20.13 -13.01
N SER A 115 -29.74 -19.69 -12.40
CA SER A 115 -30.95 -20.50 -12.26
C SER A 115 -31.47 -20.90 -13.65
N GLY A 116 -31.86 -22.17 -13.82
CA GLY A 116 -32.51 -22.64 -15.04
C GLY A 116 -33.84 -21.90 -15.30
N LYS A 117 -34.24 -21.81 -16.58
CA LYS A 117 -35.49 -21.18 -17.03
C LYS A 117 -36.67 -21.60 -16.12
N GLY A 118 -37.26 -20.64 -15.41
CA GLY A 118 -38.48 -20.84 -14.62
C GLY A 118 -38.32 -21.01 -13.09
N LYS A 119 -37.10 -21.09 -12.54
CA LYS A 119 -36.90 -21.16 -11.06
C LYS A 119 -36.46 -19.82 -10.47
N LYS A 120 -37.01 -19.45 -9.29
CA LYS A 120 -36.63 -18.25 -8.51
C LYS A 120 -35.11 -18.07 -8.49
N LYS A 121 -34.63 -16.82 -8.66
CA LYS A 121 -33.20 -16.47 -8.58
C LYS A 121 -32.59 -17.10 -7.33
N SER A 122 -31.61 -17.98 -7.52
CA SER A 122 -30.89 -18.61 -6.43
C SER A 122 -30.14 -17.58 -5.61
N LYS A 123 -30.04 -17.81 -4.29
CA LYS A 123 -29.33 -16.92 -3.38
C LYS A 123 -27.87 -16.75 -3.83
N PRO A 124 -27.30 -15.54 -3.76
CA PRO A 124 -25.87 -15.35 -4.02
C PRO A 124 -25.06 -16.17 -3.02
N VAL A 125 -24.09 -16.95 -3.51
CA VAL A 125 -23.23 -17.78 -2.68
C VAL A 125 -21.88 -17.10 -2.56
N ASN A 126 -21.49 -16.76 -1.34
CA ASN A 126 -20.19 -16.19 -1.04
C ASN A 126 -19.17 -17.32 -1.00
N LYS A 127 -18.14 -17.23 -1.82
CA LYS A 127 -16.98 -18.13 -1.79
C LYS A 127 -15.77 -17.38 -1.29
N ASP A 128 -14.96 -18.08 -0.50
CA ASP A 128 -13.67 -17.61 -0.07
C ASP A 128 -12.56 -18.60 -0.41
N ARG A 129 -11.40 -18.05 -0.75
CA ARG A 129 -10.15 -18.78 -0.95
C ARG A 129 -9.07 -18.14 -0.11
N TYR A 130 -8.26 -18.97 0.54
CA TYR A 130 -7.10 -18.50 1.28
C TYR A 130 -5.81 -18.74 0.49
N ILE A 131 -4.95 -17.72 0.46
CA ILE A 131 -3.67 -17.71 -0.25
C ILE A 131 -2.62 -17.14 0.70
N SER A 132 -1.60 -17.93 1.03
CA SER A 132 -0.59 -17.54 2.02
C SER A 132 0.30 -16.38 1.55
N LYS A 133 0.74 -16.41 0.29
CA LYS A 133 1.56 -15.36 -0.35
C LYS A 133 1.05 -15.10 -1.75
N MET A 134 0.90 -13.84 -2.12
CA MET A 134 0.37 -13.45 -3.43
C MET A 134 1.06 -12.18 -3.93
N PHE A 135 1.39 -12.16 -5.21
CA PHE A 135 1.81 -10.95 -5.90
C PHE A 135 0.61 -10.37 -6.67
N LEU A 136 0.30 -9.09 -6.43
CA LEU A 136 -0.70 -8.34 -7.17
C LEU A 136 -0.05 -7.29 -8.06
N ARG A 137 -0.56 -7.20 -9.27
CA ARG A 137 -0.20 -6.17 -10.23
C ARG A 137 -1.09 -4.95 -10.06
N GLY A 138 -0.51 -3.75 -10.19
CA GLY A 138 -1.17 -2.47 -9.98
C GLY A 138 -2.36 -2.20 -10.89
N ASP A 139 -2.32 -2.68 -12.14
CA ASP A 139 -3.40 -2.51 -13.13
C ASP A 139 -4.75 -3.12 -12.69
N SER A 140 -4.71 -4.08 -11.76
CA SER A 140 -5.89 -4.78 -11.26
C SER A 140 -6.54 -4.10 -10.05
N VAL A 141 -5.85 -3.15 -9.41
CA VAL A 141 -6.30 -2.50 -8.18
C VAL A 141 -7.19 -1.30 -8.54
N ILE A 142 -8.38 -1.23 -7.96
CA ILE A 142 -9.27 -0.06 -8.13
C ILE A 142 -9.23 0.81 -6.87
N VAL A 143 -9.50 0.19 -5.72
CA VAL A 143 -9.57 0.91 -4.44
C VAL A 143 -8.85 0.11 -3.38
N VAL A 144 -8.06 0.81 -2.57
CA VAL A 144 -7.45 0.26 -1.36
C VAL A 144 -8.02 0.97 -0.14
N LEU A 145 -8.52 0.18 0.81
CA LEU A 145 -9.04 0.67 2.07
C LEU A 145 -8.22 0.06 3.21
N ARG A 146 -7.71 0.92 4.09
CA ARG A 146 -7.08 0.47 5.34
C ARG A 146 -8.18 0.06 6.32
N ASN A 147 -8.09 -1.14 6.87
CA ASN A 147 -9.00 -1.58 7.90
C ASN A 147 -8.52 -1.06 9.27
N PRO A 148 -9.30 -0.22 9.99
CA PRO A 148 -8.92 0.28 11.31
C PRO A 148 -9.00 -0.78 12.43
N LEU A 149 -9.57 -1.96 12.15
CA LEU A 149 -9.93 -2.98 13.15
C LEU A 149 -8.74 -3.76 13.77
N ILE A 150 -7.55 -3.17 13.83
CA ILE A 150 -6.38 -3.71 14.55
C ILE A 150 -5.73 -2.58 15.37
N ALA A 151 -6.55 -1.79 16.05
CA ALA A 151 -6.12 -0.83 17.08
C ALA A 151 -6.38 -1.37 18.51
N GLY A 152 -6.50 -2.69 18.65
CA GLY A 152 -6.86 -3.35 19.90
C GLY A 152 -6.16 -4.70 20.04
N LYS A 153 -4.84 -4.67 20.21
CA LYS A 153 -4.08 -5.65 20.98
C LYS A 153 -2.72 -5.08 21.35
#